data_AF-A0A6N8JKX2-F1
#
_entry.id   AF-A0A6N8JKX2-F1
#
_cell.length_a   1.000
_cell.length_b   1.000
_cell.length_c   1.000
_cell.angle_alpha   90.00
_cell.angle_beta   90.00
_cell.angle_gamma   90.00
#
_symmetry.space_group_name_H-M   'P 1'
#
loop_
_entity.id
_entity.type
_entity.pdbx_description
1 polymer ?
#
loop_
_entity_poly.entity_id
_entity_poly.type
_entity_poly.pdbx_seq_one_letter_code
_entity_poly.pdbx_strand_id
1 'polypeptide(L)'
;MKEILLFLFFPSLCFSQTKKVSKRDIIFKGPIYSNEDTVLVGNERREWKDSLNFTIVRGKYKSGSRHIEILEDTQTKIYYWKKFYPNGKLKEEGAMTKDEILCIGRWKFYSDNGNYHKSVNYDTLLNIPYHKAIEIARVYDFKMPDLDIDFVTIENSSYWQVRKWIMKNGDGHSSTILINTTDGTIRKLTKEVEKHY
;
A
#
# COMPACT_ATOMS: atom_id res chain seq x y z
N MET A 1 -5.05 66.97 23.51
CA MET A 1 -4.26 65.74 23.66
C MET A 1 -5.04 64.61 23.01
N LYS A 2 -4.56 64.06 21.89
CA LYS A 2 -5.20 62.94 21.19
C LYS A 2 -4.47 61.67 21.57
N GLU A 3 -5.16 60.72 22.20
CA GLU A 3 -4.63 59.38 22.43
C GLU A 3 -4.71 58.58 21.13
N ILE A 4 -3.58 57.97 20.74
CA ILE A 4 -3.49 57.05 19.62
C ILE A 4 -3.54 55.63 20.20
N LEU A 5 -4.66 54.95 19.97
CA LEU A 5 -4.85 53.56 20.35
C LEU A 5 -4.17 52.66 19.30
N LEU A 6 -3.04 52.04 19.65
CA LEU A 6 -2.31 51.14 18.78
C LEU A 6 -2.91 49.73 18.87
N PHE A 7 -3.74 49.35 17.89
CA PHE A 7 -4.26 47.99 17.77
C PHE A 7 -3.16 47.05 17.23
N LEU A 8 -2.59 46.23 18.11
CA LEU A 8 -1.73 45.11 17.73
C LEU A 8 -2.60 43.97 17.18
N PHE A 9 -2.64 43.85 15.85
CA PHE A 9 -3.15 42.66 15.18
C PHE A 9 -2.14 41.52 15.39
N PHE A 10 -2.46 40.58 16.29
CA PHE A 10 -1.80 39.28 16.32
C PHE A 10 -2.35 38.44 15.17
N PRO A 11 -1.56 38.08 14.14
CA PRO A 11 -2.02 37.12 13.16
C PRO A 11 -2.25 35.78 13.87
N SER A 12 -3.51 35.35 13.90
CA SER A 12 -3.89 34.01 14.34
C SER A 12 -3.15 33.00 13.46
N LEU A 13 -2.07 32.43 14.01
CA LEU A 13 -1.42 31.26 13.45
C LEU A 13 -2.39 30.09 13.60
N CYS A 14 -3.26 29.89 12.61
CA CYS A 14 -3.95 28.62 12.42
C CYS A 14 -2.90 27.55 12.13
N PHE A 15 -2.34 26.95 13.18
CA PHE A 15 -1.60 25.70 13.06
C PHE A 15 -2.61 24.62 12.64
N SER A 16 -2.69 24.39 11.33
CA SER A 16 -3.31 23.18 10.79
C SER A 16 -2.46 22.01 11.25
N GLN A 17 -2.92 21.27 12.26
CA GLN A 17 -2.30 20.00 12.63
C GLN A 17 -2.52 19.05 11.45
N THR A 18 -1.51 18.93 10.58
CA THR A 18 -1.52 17.94 9.50
C THR A 18 -1.61 16.56 10.15
N LYS A 19 -2.76 15.89 10.01
CA LYS A 19 -2.96 14.55 10.51
C LYS A 19 -1.87 13.65 9.96
N LYS A 20 -1.04 13.12 10.85
CA LYS A 20 0.09 12.28 10.49
C LYS A 20 -0.39 10.88 10.08
N VAL A 21 0.08 10.42 8.92
CA VAL A 21 -0.32 9.14 8.35
C VAL A 21 0.54 8.01 8.89
N SER A 22 -0.13 6.96 9.36
CA SER A 22 0.47 5.73 9.89
C SER A 22 0.20 4.54 8.96
N LYS A 23 0.94 3.43 9.14
CA LYS A 23 0.69 2.17 8.41
C LYS A 23 -0.78 1.75 8.49
N ARG A 24 -1.44 1.95 9.64
CA ARG A 24 -2.85 1.58 9.86
C ARG A 24 -3.85 2.38 9.01
N ASP A 25 -3.45 3.53 8.49
CA ASP A 25 -4.29 4.36 7.63
C ASP A 25 -4.28 3.87 6.18
N ILE A 26 -3.20 3.20 5.77
CA ILE A 26 -3.00 2.70 4.40
C ILE A 26 -3.05 1.18 4.28
N ILE A 27 -3.00 0.43 5.38
CA ILE A 27 -3.18 -1.02 5.35
C ILE A 27 -4.58 -1.39 4.89
N PHE A 28 -4.70 -2.37 4.01
CA PHE A 28 -5.99 -2.88 3.60
C PHE A 28 -6.67 -3.58 4.79
N LYS A 29 -7.89 -3.13 5.11
CA LYS A 29 -8.72 -3.66 6.20
C LYS A 29 -9.86 -4.56 5.73
N GLY A 30 -9.85 -4.94 4.46
CA GLY A 30 -10.81 -5.92 3.96
C GLY A 30 -10.57 -7.28 4.62
N PRO A 31 -11.56 -8.18 4.62
CA PRO A 31 -11.41 -9.49 5.24
C PRO A 31 -10.51 -10.32 4.35
N ILE A 32 -9.21 -10.32 4.65
CA ILE A 32 -8.30 -11.33 4.09
C ILE A 32 -8.53 -12.66 4.83
N TYR A 33 -9.01 -12.63 6.09
CA TYR A 33 -9.23 -13.85 6.89
C TYR A 33 -10.46 -13.85 7.82
N SER A 34 -11.36 -12.86 7.76
CA SER A 34 -12.53 -12.81 8.65
C SER A 34 -13.86 -12.74 7.89
N ASN A 35 -14.40 -13.90 7.55
CA ASN A 35 -15.84 -14.06 7.39
C ASN A 35 -16.23 -15.46 7.86
N GLU A 36 -17.05 -15.52 8.90
CA GLU A 36 -17.56 -16.76 9.50
C GLU A 36 -18.53 -17.52 8.55
N ASP A 37 -18.97 -16.90 7.45
CA ASP A 37 -19.83 -17.51 6.42
C ASP A 37 -19.12 -17.89 5.10
N THR A 38 -17.81 -17.61 4.96
CA THR A 38 -17.07 -18.02 3.75
C THR A 38 -16.55 -19.43 3.89
N VAL A 39 -17.41 -20.43 3.68
CA VAL A 39 -16.89 -21.71 3.23
C VAL A 39 -16.45 -21.51 1.77
N LEU A 40 -15.17 -21.18 1.59
CA LEU A 40 -14.49 -21.20 0.29
C LEU A 40 -14.62 -22.61 -0.28
N VAL A 41 -15.46 -22.80 -1.32
CA VAL A 41 -15.65 -24.13 -1.94
C VAL A 41 -14.51 -24.50 -2.88
N GLY A 42 -13.60 -23.56 -3.14
CA GLY A 42 -12.36 -23.85 -3.82
C GLY A 42 -11.57 -22.59 -4.08
N ASN A 43 -10.29 -22.60 -3.70
CA ASN A 43 -9.30 -21.72 -4.30
C ASN A 43 -8.88 -22.39 -5.61
N GLU A 44 -9.53 -22.06 -6.71
CA GLU A 44 -8.92 -22.32 -8.02
C GLU A 44 -7.75 -21.35 -8.17
N ARG A 45 -6.60 -21.65 -7.55
CA ARG A 45 -5.32 -21.03 -7.89
C ARG A 45 -4.92 -21.58 -9.25
N ARG A 46 -5.57 -21.07 -10.29
CA ARG A 46 -5.21 -21.39 -11.65
C ARG A 46 -4.19 -20.37 -12.09
N GLU A 47 -2.91 -20.75 -12.02
CA GLU A 47 -1.79 -19.97 -12.53
C GLU A 47 -1.88 -19.91 -14.05
N TRP A 48 -2.79 -19.09 -14.57
CA TRP A 48 -2.68 -18.63 -15.95
C TRP A 48 -1.51 -17.65 -15.96
N LYS A 49 -0.37 -18.11 -16.45
CA LYS A 49 0.71 -17.24 -16.90
C LYS A 49 0.29 -16.61 -18.23
N ASP A 50 -0.76 -15.80 -18.18
CA ASP A 50 -1.23 -15.03 -19.33
C ASP A 50 -0.57 -13.65 -19.26
N SER A 51 0.27 -13.37 -20.26
CA SER A 51 1.28 -12.30 -20.28
C SER A 51 2.39 -12.50 -19.24
N LEU A 52 3.67 -12.40 -19.66
CA LEU A 52 4.87 -13.01 -19.03
C LEU A 52 5.06 -12.88 -17.50
N ASN A 53 4.36 -11.98 -16.81
CA ASN A 53 4.61 -11.61 -15.40
C ASN A 53 3.36 -11.49 -14.52
N PHE A 54 2.23 -12.07 -14.92
CA PHE A 54 1.02 -12.02 -14.09
C PHE A 54 0.61 -13.39 -13.52
N THR A 55 0.10 -13.37 -12.30
CA THR A 55 -0.59 -14.50 -11.67
C THR A 55 -2.02 -14.11 -11.34
N ILE A 56 -3.00 -14.94 -11.71
CA ILE A 56 -4.42 -14.68 -11.42
C ILE A 56 -4.93 -15.64 -10.36
N VAL A 57 -5.53 -15.11 -9.30
CA VAL A 57 -6.22 -15.88 -8.26
C VAL A 57 -7.70 -15.53 -8.28
N ARG A 58 -8.57 -16.55 -8.35
CA ARG A 58 -10.02 -16.38 -8.32
C ARG A 58 -10.62 -17.26 -7.23
N GLY A 59 -11.46 -16.65 -6.39
CA GLY A 59 -12.25 -17.36 -5.40
C GLY A 59 -13.74 -17.24 -5.71
N LYS A 60 -14.50 -18.28 -5.38
CA LYS A 60 -15.96 -18.33 -5.56
C LYS A 60 -16.68 -18.53 -4.22
N TYR A 61 -17.90 -18.02 -4.14
CA TYR A 61 -18.85 -18.39 -3.09
C TYR A 61 -19.33 -19.83 -3.26
N LYS A 62 -19.99 -20.37 -2.22
CA LYS A 62 -20.72 -21.65 -2.28
C LYS A 62 -21.72 -21.74 -3.43
N SER A 63 -22.38 -20.63 -3.74
CA SER A 63 -23.31 -20.50 -4.87
C SER A 63 -22.63 -20.61 -6.24
N GLY A 64 -21.30 -20.62 -6.30
CA GLY A 64 -20.51 -20.59 -7.54
C GLY A 64 -20.26 -19.18 -8.08
N SER A 65 -20.91 -18.14 -7.55
CA SER A 65 -20.64 -16.76 -7.97
C SER A 65 -19.23 -16.33 -7.56
N ARG A 66 -18.61 -15.43 -8.34
CA ARG A 66 -17.28 -14.89 -8.02
C ARG A 66 -17.32 -14.18 -6.68
N HIS A 67 -16.36 -14.47 -5.82
CA HIS A 67 -16.15 -13.80 -4.54
C HIS A 67 -15.01 -12.78 -4.66
N ILE A 68 -13.92 -13.18 -5.31
CA ILE A 68 -12.70 -12.39 -5.42
C ILE A 68 -11.95 -12.70 -6.71
N GLU A 69 -11.28 -11.69 -7.24
CA GLU A 69 -10.28 -11.82 -8.30
C GLU A 69 -9.07 -10.96 -7.91
N ILE A 70 -7.89 -11.57 -7.91
CA ILE A 70 -6.61 -10.91 -7.66
C ILE A 70 -5.75 -11.15 -8.91
N LEU A 71 -5.26 -10.07 -9.50
CA LEU A 71 -4.22 -10.10 -10.53
C LEU A 71 -2.93 -9.59 -9.89
N GLU A 72 -1.95 -10.48 -9.72
CA GLU A 72 -0.62 -10.16 -9.23
C GLU A 72 0.30 -9.80 -10.39
N ASP A 73 0.86 -8.60 -10.35
CA ASP A 73 2.03 -8.23 -11.15
C ASP A 73 3.29 -8.67 -10.42
N THR A 74 3.96 -9.71 -10.92
CA THR A 74 5.16 -10.28 -10.27
C THR A 74 6.39 -9.39 -10.45
N GLN A 75 6.40 -8.48 -11.43
CA GLN A 75 7.49 -7.52 -11.61
C GLN A 75 7.38 -6.39 -10.60
N THR A 76 6.18 -5.84 -10.39
CA THR A 76 6.02 -4.72 -9.46
C THR A 76 5.60 -5.14 -8.06
N LYS A 77 5.33 -6.43 -7.83
CA LYS A 77 4.76 -6.97 -6.59
C LYS A 77 3.47 -6.24 -6.17
N ILE A 78 2.60 -5.96 -7.14
CA ILE A 78 1.31 -5.30 -6.90
C ILE A 78 0.18 -6.29 -7.10
N TYR A 79 -0.78 -6.29 -6.19
CA TYR A 79 -2.07 -6.95 -6.36
C TYR A 79 -3.11 -5.96 -6.84
N TYR A 80 -3.69 -6.21 -8.02
CA TYR A 80 -4.93 -5.61 -8.46
C TYR A 80 -6.09 -6.45 -7.93
N TRP A 81 -6.86 -5.86 -7.03
CA TRP A 81 -7.90 -6.51 -6.24
C TRP A 81 -9.28 -6.18 -6.78
N LYS A 82 -10.13 -7.20 -6.88
CA LYS A 82 -11.58 -7.06 -7.04
C LYS A 82 -12.29 -8.01 -6.09
N LYS A 83 -13.31 -7.50 -5.41
CA LYS A 83 -14.21 -8.30 -4.59
C LYS A 83 -15.64 -8.05 -5.00
N PHE A 84 -16.46 -9.09 -4.90
CA PHE A 84 -17.84 -9.10 -5.36
C PHE A 84 -18.78 -9.43 -4.20
N TYR A 85 -20.06 -9.05 -4.34
CA TYR A 85 -21.15 -9.52 -3.50
C TYR A 85 -21.61 -10.93 -3.91
N PRO A 86 -22.35 -11.66 -3.06
CA PRO A 86 -22.89 -12.98 -3.42
C PRO A 86 -23.75 -13.00 -4.69
N ASN A 87 -24.40 -11.88 -5.01
CA ASN A 87 -25.16 -11.67 -6.24
C ASN A 87 -24.28 -11.45 -7.50
N GLY A 88 -22.96 -11.50 -7.35
CA GLY A 88 -21.99 -11.35 -8.44
C GLY A 88 -21.65 -9.91 -8.82
N LYS A 89 -22.29 -8.90 -8.22
CA LYS A 89 -21.98 -7.48 -8.48
C LYS A 89 -20.69 -7.06 -7.78
N LEU A 90 -19.94 -6.15 -8.40
CA LEU A 90 -18.69 -5.65 -7.85
C LEU A 90 -18.97 -4.93 -6.52
N LYS A 91 -18.14 -5.22 -5.51
CA LYS A 91 -18.22 -4.63 -4.17
C LYS A 91 -17.13 -3.59 -3.97
N GLU A 92 -15.90 -3.93 -4.36
CA GLU A 92 -14.75 -3.04 -4.24
C GLU A 92 -13.67 -3.45 -5.24
N GLU A 93 -12.87 -2.46 -5.66
CA GLU A 93 -11.68 -2.67 -6.48
C GLU A 93 -10.59 -1.65 -6.15
N GLY A 94 -9.34 -2.05 -6.33
CA GLY A 94 -8.18 -1.19 -6.10
C GLY A 94 -6.87 -1.94 -6.30
N ALA A 95 -5.77 -1.30 -5.93
CA ALA A 95 -4.44 -1.90 -5.95
C ALA A 95 -3.82 -1.86 -4.55
N MET A 96 -3.00 -2.86 -4.23
CA MET A 96 -2.24 -2.93 -2.99
C MET A 96 -0.87 -3.58 -3.21
N THR A 97 0.06 -3.33 -2.30
CA THR A 97 1.35 -4.03 -2.29
C THR A 97 1.16 -5.49 -1.91
N LYS A 98 1.95 -6.39 -2.49
CA LYS A 98 1.88 -7.83 -2.21
C LYS A 98 2.34 -8.18 -0.80
N ASP A 99 3.44 -7.59 -0.35
CA ASP A 99 4.14 -8.04 0.85
C ASP A 99 3.45 -7.53 2.14
N GLU A 100 3.02 -6.27 2.13
CA GLU A 100 2.46 -5.58 3.31
C GLU A 100 0.99 -5.21 3.18
N ILE A 101 0.36 -5.56 2.05
CA ILE A 101 -1.07 -5.34 1.78
C ILE A 101 -1.45 -3.86 2.00
N LEU A 102 -0.61 -2.94 1.54
CA LEU A 102 -0.82 -1.50 1.66
C LEU A 102 -1.61 -1.03 0.44
N CYS A 103 -2.76 -0.42 0.67
CA CYS A 103 -3.58 0.20 -0.38
C CYS A 103 -2.79 1.32 -1.07
N ILE A 104 -2.78 1.30 -2.39
CA ILE A 104 -2.17 2.32 -3.24
C ILE A 104 -3.20 2.85 -4.25
N GLY A 105 -3.03 4.11 -4.65
CA GLY A 105 -3.91 4.75 -5.63
C GLY A 105 -5.38 4.81 -5.21
N ARG A 106 -6.27 4.80 -6.21
CA ARG A 106 -7.72 4.96 -6.01
C ARG A 106 -8.40 3.62 -5.80
N TRP A 107 -9.04 3.49 -4.65
CA TRP A 107 -9.97 2.42 -4.31
C TRP A 107 -11.41 2.87 -4.55
N LYS A 108 -12.21 2.00 -5.17
CA LYS A 108 -13.64 2.25 -5.42
C LYS A 108 -14.49 1.23 -4.69
N PHE A 109 -15.63 1.67 -4.21
CA PHE A 109 -16.60 0.88 -3.46
C PHE A 109 -17.97 1.06 -4.08
N TYR A 110 -18.73 -0.02 -4.13
CA TYR A 110 -20.03 -0.10 -4.78
C TYR A 110 -21.05 -0.70 -3.80
N SER A 111 -22.32 -0.37 -3.97
CA SER A 111 -23.40 -1.01 -3.23
C SER A 111 -23.69 -2.42 -3.75
N ASP A 112 -24.45 -3.21 -2.99
CA ASP A 112 -24.96 -4.52 -3.40
C ASP A 112 -25.79 -4.47 -4.69
N ASN A 113 -26.40 -3.32 -4.99
CA ASN A 113 -27.11 -3.05 -6.24
C ASN A 113 -26.17 -2.75 -7.42
N GLY A 114 -24.86 -2.60 -7.19
CA GLY A 114 -23.84 -2.35 -8.20
C GLY A 114 -23.62 -0.87 -8.50
N ASN A 115 -24.28 0.03 -7.76
CA ASN A 115 -24.11 1.47 -7.94
C ASN A 115 -22.82 1.92 -7.26
N TYR A 116 -22.12 2.88 -7.89
CA TYR A 116 -20.98 3.53 -7.26
C TYR A 116 -21.39 4.15 -5.92
N HIS A 117 -20.64 3.82 -4.86
CA HIS A 117 -20.91 4.32 -3.52
C HIS A 117 -19.91 5.41 -3.12
N LYS A 118 -18.61 5.11 -3.19
CA LYS A 118 -17.53 6.05 -2.87
C LYS A 118 -16.19 5.62 -3.45
N SER A 119 -15.20 6.51 -3.38
CA SER A 119 -13.80 6.17 -3.61
C SER A 119 -12.89 6.83 -2.58
N VAL A 120 -11.72 6.22 -2.37
CA VAL A 120 -10.66 6.71 -1.51
C VAL A 120 -9.37 6.70 -2.32
N ASN A 121 -8.65 7.82 -2.36
CA ASN A 121 -7.32 7.85 -2.97
C ASN A 121 -6.26 7.77 -1.87
N TYR A 122 -5.56 6.65 -1.79
CA TYR A 122 -4.51 6.45 -0.80
C TYR A 122 -3.24 7.22 -1.13
N ASP A 123 -2.98 7.50 -2.41
CA ASP A 123 -1.81 8.26 -2.83
C ASP A 123 -1.87 9.73 -2.36
N THR A 124 -3.07 10.26 -2.09
CA THR A 124 -3.22 11.63 -1.55
C THR A 124 -2.94 11.73 -0.05
N LEU A 125 -2.75 10.60 0.63
CA LEU A 125 -2.41 10.59 2.05
C LEU A 125 -0.92 10.91 2.29
N LEU A 126 -0.07 10.78 1.26
CA LEU A 126 1.37 10.94 1.36
C LEU A 126 1.87 11.89 0.26
N ASN A 127 2.84 12.75 0.57
CA ASN A 127 3.49 13.57 -0.46
C ASN A 127 4.36 12.72 -1.39
N ILE A 128 4.92 11.64 -0.84
CA ILE A 128 5.63 10.58 -1.55
C ILE A 128 4.81 9.30 -1.44
N PRO A 129 3.86 9.07 -2.36
CA PRO A 129 3.15 7.80 -2.44
C PRO A 129 4.08 6.67 -2.91
N TYR A 130 3.60 5.44 -2.83
CA TYR A 130 4.38 4.23 -3.12
C TYR A 130 5.12 4.29 -4.46
N HIS A 131 4.41 4.62 -5.56
CA HIS A 131 5.02 4.64 -6.90
C HIS A 131 6.18 5.64 -7.00
N LYS A 132 6.06 6.82 -6.38
CA LYS A 132 7.11 7.82 -6.32
C LYS A 132 8.30 7.36 -5.47
N ALA A 133 8.04 6.60 -4.39
CA ALA A 133 9.10 5.97 -3.63
C ALA A 133 9.89 4.94 -4.46
N ILE A 134 9.22 4.16 -5.32
CA ILE A 134 9.89 3.25 -6.26
C ILE A 134 10.78 4.01 -7.24
N GLU A 135 10.30 5.12 -7.79
CA GLU A 135 11.08 5.96 -8.71
C GLU A 135 12.33 6.52 -8.03
N ILE A 136 12.19 7.02 -6.80
CA ILE A 136 13.31 7.48 -5.99
C ILE A 136 14.29 6.33 -5.74
N ALA A 137 13.80 5.16 -5.30
CA ALA A 137 14.64 3.99 -5.03
C ALA A 137 15.45 3.54 -6.26
N ARG A 138 14.84 3.58 -7.45
CA ARG A 138 15.48 3.19 -8.72
C ARG A 138 16.75 4.00 -9.01
N VAL A 139 16.76 5.28 -8.68
CA VAL A 139 17.94 6.16 -8.85
C VAL A 139 19.13 5.69 -8.02
N TYR A 140 18.87 4.96 -6.92
CA TYR A 140 19.89 4.44 -6.00
C TYR A 140 20.16 2.94 -6.21
N ASP A 141 19.83 2.39 -7.38
CA ASP A 141 20.00 0.97 -7.75
C ASP A 141 19.16 -0.04 -6.90
N PHE A 142 18.09 0.45 -6.28
CA PHE A 142 17.04 -0.40 -5.73
C PHE A 142 15.99 -0.61 -6.82
N LYS A 143 16.04 -1.77 -7.49
CA LYS A 143 15.17 -2.12 -8.62
C LYS A 143 14.33 -3.35 -8.30
N MET A 144 13.04 -3.26 -8.61
CA MET A 144 12.13 -4.39 -8.62
C MET A 144 12.59 -5.47 -9.64
N PRO A 145 12.23 -6.76 -9.45
CA PRO A 145 11.33 -7.30 -8.42
C PRO A 145 12.01 -7.66 -7.09
N ASP A 146 13.33 -7.50 -6.98
CA ASP A 146 14.13 -8.02 -5.85
C ASP A 146 14.08 -7.13 -4.59
N LEU A 147 13.04 -6.31 -4.45
CA LEU A 147 12.87 -5.38 -3.35
C LEU A 147 11.77 -5.84 -2.40
N ASP A 148 12.01 -5.69 -1.11
CA ASP A 148 10.97 -5.73 -0.08
C ASP A 148 10.69 -4.30 0.36
N ILE A 149 9.41 -3.92 0.44
CA ILE A 149 9.01 -2.53 0.71
C ILE A 149 7.96 -2.49 1.79
N ASP A 150 8.34 -1.84 2.89
CA ASP A 150 7.51 -1.67 4.06
C ASP A 150 7.22 -0.19 4.34
N PHE A 151 6.16 0.06 5.11
CA PHE A 151 5.90 1.37 5.69
C PHE A 151 6.26 1.35 7.17
N VAL A 152 7.22 2.19 7.57
CA VAL A 152 7.72 2.24 8.95
C VAL A 152 7.62 3.64 9.53
N THR A 153 7.47 3.71 10.85
CA THR A 153 7.49 4.97 11.60
C THR A 153 8.71 4.97 12.52
N ILE A 154 9.61 5.93 12.34
CA ILE A 154 10.85 6.08 13.13
C ILE A 154 10.90 7.51 13.63
N GLU A 155 11.11 7.72 14.94
CA GLU A 155 11.30 9.05 15.54
C GLU A 155 10.24 10.06 15.08
N ASN A 156 8.97 9.63 15.09
CA ASN A 156 7.88 10.47 14.62
C ASN A 156 7.96 10.92 13.16
N SER A 157 8.60 10.15 12.28
CA SER A 157 8.53 10.35 10.83
C SER A 157 8.17 9.05 10.15
N SER A 158 7.44 9.15 9.05
CA SER A 158 6.98 7.99 8.27
C SER A 158 7.89 7.81 7.06
N TYR A 159 8.23 6.56 6.76
CA TYR A 159 9.16 6.21 5.70
C TYR A 159 8.65 5.00 4.90
N TRP A 160 8.95 5.03 3.61
CA TRP A 160 9.07 3.81 2.84
C TRP A 160 10.43 3.20 3.11
N GLN A 161 10.45 2.03 3.74
CA GLN A 161 11.66 1.24 3.94
C GLN A 161 11.80 0.28 2.78
N VAL A 162 12.83 0.48 1.96
CA VAL A 162 13.12 -0.34 0.79
C VAL A 162 14.36 -1.18 1.09
N ARG A 163 14.22 -2.50 1.06
CA ARG A 163 15.32 -3.45 1.27
C ARG A 163 15.63 -4.19 -0.02
N LYS A 164 16.91 -4.40 -0.28
CA LYS A 164 17.44 -5.27 -1.34
C LYS A 164 18.25 -6.36 -0.67
N TRP A 165 17.83 -7.61 -0.82
CA TRP A 165 18.54 -8.77 -0.27
C TRP A 165 19.64 -9.25 -1.21
N ILE A 166 20.78 -9.63 -0.63
CA ILE A 166 21.93 -10.19 -1.30
C ILE A 166 22.22 -11.52 -0.60
N MET A 167 21.92 -12.62 -1.29
CA MET A 167 22.13 -13.97 -0.80
C MET A 167 23.51 -14.48 -1.22
N LYS A 168 24.29 -15.01 -0.28
CA LYS A 168 25.58 -15.65 -0.54
C LYS A 168 25.74 -16.85 0.40
N ASN A 169 25.87 -18.05 -0.17
CA ASN A 169 26.13 -19.30 0.57
C ASN A 169 25.12 -19.62 1.70
N GLY A 170 23.85 -19.24 1.55
CA GLY A 170 22.82 -19.43 2.59
C GLY A 170 22.66 -18.24 3.54
N ASP A 171 23.61 -17.32 3.57
CA ASP A 171 23.54 -16.09 4.33
C ASP A 171 22.94 -14.95 3.50
N GLY A 172 21.99 -14.23 4.08
CA GLY A 172 21.35 -13.07 3.46
C GLY A 172 21.76 -11.77 4.14
N HIS A 173 22.43 -10.89 3.39
CA HIS A 173 22.65 -9.50 3.79
C HIS A 173 21.61 -8.61 3.10
N SER A 174 21.20 -7.52 3.75
CA SER A 174 20.29 -6.55 3.13
C SER A 174 20.89 -5.15 3.11
N SER A 175 20.83 -4.51 1.94
CA SER A 175 20.98 -3.06 1.84
C SER A 175 19.62 -2.42 2.05
N THR A 176 19.54 -1.39 2.90
CA THR A 176 18.27 -0.72 3.21
C THR A 176 18.37 0.79 3.08
N ILE A 177 17.38 1.38 2.41
CA ILE A 177 17.13 2.82 2.41
C ILE A 177 15.78 3.13 3.02
N LEU A 178 15.71 4.29 3.68
CA LEU A 178 14.47 4.89 4.15
C LEU A 178 14.18 6.13 3.31
N ILE A 179 13.01 6.18 2.69
CA ILE A 179 12.55 7.31 1.89
C ILE A 179 11.45 8.01 2.68
N ASN A 180 11.69 9.24 3.11
CA ASN A 180 10.74 10.01 3.90
C ASN A 180 9.46 10.30 3.10
N THR A 181 8.29 10.01 3.68
CA THR A 181 7.03 10.14 2.95
C THR A 181 6.56 11.58 2.72
N THR A 182 7.21 12.56 3.36
CA THR A 182 6.87 13.98 3.31
C THR A 182 7.66 14.74 2.24
N ASP A 183 8.95 14.47 2.11
CA ASP A 183 9.87 15.23 1.24
C ASP A 183 10.70 14.36 0.28
N GLY A 184 10.69 13.03 0.45
CA GLY A 184 11.44 12.10 -0.39
C GLY A 184 12.93 12.03 -0.06
N THR A 185 13.38 12.66 1.02
CA THR A 185 14.77 12.55 1.50
C THR A 185 15.12 11.12 1.85
N ILE A 186 16.36 10.74 1.60
CA ILE A 186 16.84 9.37 1.81
C ILE A 186 17.77 9.30 3.00
N ARG A 187 17.54 8.32 3.87
CA ARG A 187 18.47 7.90 4.93
C ARG A 187 18.90 6.46 4.65
N LYS A 188 20.20 6.25 4.46
CA LYS A 188 20.78 4.89 4.42
C LYS A 188 20.86 4.35 5.84
N LEU A 189 20.40 3.12 6.06
CA LEU A 189 20.64 2.43 7.32
C LEU A 189 21.99 1.72 7.24
N THR A 190 22.89 2.05 8.14
CA THR A 190 24.26 1.49 8.21
C THR A 190 24.30 0.09 8.80
N LYS A 191 23.20 -0.38 9.40
CA LYS A 191 23.10 -1.73 9.98
C LYS A 191 22.40 -2.63 8.97
N GLU A 192 23.18 -3.51 8.35
CA GLU A 192 22.65 -4.61 7.54
C GLU A 192 21.89 -5.57 8.46
N VAL A 193 20.74 -6.07 8.00
CA VAL A 193 20.05 -7.17 8.68
C VAL A 193 20.60 -8.46 8.08
N GLU A 194 21.30 -9.24 8.90
CA GLU A 194 21.72 -10.61 8.57
C GLU A 194 20.58 -11.59 8.87
N LYS A 195 20.28 -12.46 7.91
CA LYS A 195 19.44 -13.65 8.13
C LYS A 195 20.20 -14.88 7.66
N HIS A 196 20.36 -15.85 8.56
CA HIS A 196 20.83 -17.19 8.22
C HIS A 196 19.60 -18.05 7.88
N TYR A 197 19.60 -18.65 6.70
CA TYR A 197 18.53 -19.55 6.23
C TYR A 197 18.94 -21.01 6.33
#